data_AF-A0A3G8MAT4-F1
#
_entry.id   AF-A0A3G8MAT4-F1
#
_cell.length_a   1.000
_cell.length_b   1.000
_cell.length_c   1.000
_cell.angle_alpha   90.00
_cell.angle_beta   90.00
_cell.angle_gamma   90.00
#
_symmetry.space_group_name_H-M   'P 1'
#
loop_
_entity.id
_entity.type
_entity.pdbx_description
1 polymer ?
#
loop_
_entity_poly.entity_id
_entity_poly.type
_entity_poly.pdbx_seq_one_letter_code
_entity_poly.pdbx_strand_id
1 'polypeptide(L)'
;MTPPRRRAASSALARNAKEIVMSAATAIALLVPLAHPLAQAHSLGSLQPGLYLPEKTSCDFIGGANTVDFDGKNLSGHYQMCVTQPSASSTYKSTCVEAQGQDFSTLTESKVLASPDRFQVTQKIVVTSSRSFDLNGVKYRFCGGR
;
A
#
# COMPACT_ATOMS: atom_id res chain seq x y z
N MET A 1 59.64 22.78 -67.08
CA MET A 1 60.77 22.09 -66.44
C MET A 1 60.70 22.36 -64.94
N THR A 2 60.16 21.42 -64.17
CA THR A 2 60.11 21.33 -62.69
C THR A 2 61.28 20.46 -62.19
N PRO A 3 61.66 20.30 -60.89
CA PRO A 3 60.85 20.27 -59.62
C PRO A 3 61.65 20.90 -58.42
N PRO A 4 61.56 20.52 -57.11
CA PRO A 4 60.69 19.61 -56.30
C PRO A 4 60.02 20.30 -55.08
N ARG A 5 58.98 19.78 -54.39
CA ARG A 5 58.61 18.48 -53.77
C ARG A 5 59.29 18.21 -52.40
N ARG A 6 58.41 17.91 -51.41
CA ARG A 6 58.60 17.25 -50.08
C ARG A 6 58.96 18.19 -48.91
N ARG A 7 58.28 18.22 -47.76
CA ARG A 7 57.74 17.25 -46.75
C ARG A 7 58.63 17.24 -45.49
N ALA A 8 57.95 17.43 -44.35
CA ALA A 8 58.20 16.83 -43.04
C ALA A 8 59.17 17.49 -42.02
N ALA A 9 58.54 17.84 -40.89
CA ALA A 9 58.83 17.38 -39.52
C ALA A 9 59.85 18.10 -38.64
N SER A 10 59.34 18.40 -37.43
CA SER A 10 60.00 18.33 -36.11
C SER A 10 61.09 19.38 -35.82
N SER A 11 61.26 19.92 -34.62
CA SER A 11 60.61 19.78 -33.32
C SER A 11 61.37 20.71 -32.37
N ALA A 12 60.68 21.47 -31.49
CA ALA A 12 61.19 22.02 -30.21
C ALA A 12 60.03 22.89 -29.64
N LEU A 13 59.27 22.45 -28.63
CA LEU A 13 59.54 22.58 -27.19
C LEU A 13 60.39 23.82 -26.84
N ALA A 14 60.04 24.70 -25.92
CA ALA A 14 58.98 24.76 -24.92
C ALA A 14 58.90 26.22 -24.45
N ARG A 15 57.72 26.72 -24.11
CA ARG A 15 57.60 27.82 -23.14
C ARG A 15 56.45 27.51 -22.21
N ASN A 16 56.80 26.95 -21.06
CA ASN A 16 55.98 26.99 -19.85
C ASN A 16 55.88 28.45 -19.40
N ALA A 17 54.66 28.98 -19.36
CA ALA A 17 54.25 30.09 -18.50
C ALA A 17 52.73 29.96 -18.33
N LYS A 18 52.28 29.27 -17.28
CA LYS A 18 51.94 29.83 -15.95
C LYS A 18 50.44 30.14 -15.90
N GLU A 19 49.75 29.35 -15.08
CA GLU A 19 48.50 29.62 -14.35
C GLU A 19 47.34 30.27 -15.11
N ILE A 20 46.19 29.58 -15.21
CA ILE A 20 44.98 29.90 -14.41
C ILE A 20 44.23 28.58 -14.19
N VAL A 21 44.11 28.17 -12.92
CA VAL A 21 43.24 27.07 -12.48
C VAL A 21 41.80 27.54 -12.65
N MET A 22 41.15 27.18 -13.76
CA MET A 22 39.71 27.33 -13.91
C MET A 22 39.06 26.03 -13.43
N SER A 23 38.79 25.98 -12.12
CA SER A 23 37.92 24.96 -11.53
C SER A 23 36.55 25.07 -12.18
N ALA A 24 36.24 24.13 -13.07
CA ALA A 24 34.88 23.90 -13.52
C ALA A 24 34.09 23.37 -12.32
N ALA A 25 33.39 24.27 -11.62
CA ALA A 25 32.40 23.90 -10.63
C ALA A 25 31.25 23.20 -11.34
N THR A 26 31.31 21.87 -11.41
CA THR A 26 30.19 21.02 -11.79
C THR A 26 29.11 21.17 -10.73
N ALA A 27 28.13 22.03 -10.99
CA ALA A 27 26.89 22.06 -10.23
C ALA A 27 26.12 20.76 -10.53
N ILE A 28 26.33 19.74 -9.70
CA ILE A 28 25.48 18.56 -9.66
C ILE A 28 24.17 19.02 -9.05
N ALA A 29 23.18 19.32 -9.89
CA ALA A 29 21.81 19.44 -9.46
C ALA A 29 21.40 18.07 -8.90
N LEU A 30 21.46 17.93 -7.57
CA LEU A 30 20.84 16.84 -6.83
C LEU A 30 19.33 16.93 -7.07
N LEU A 31 18.88 16.30 -8.16
CA LEU A 31 17.51 15.84 -8.29
C LEU A 31 17.32 14.82 -7.17
N VAL A 32 16.90 15.31 -6.00
CA VAL A 32 16.31 14.46 -4.98
C VAL A 32 14.98 14.04 -5.59
N PRO A 33 14.79 12.78 -6.03
CA PRO A 33 13.44 12.32 -6.24
C PRO A 33 12.76 12.47 -4.88
N LEU A 34 11.71 13.29 -4.82
CA LEU A 34 10.70 13.20 -3.78
C LEU A 34 10.11 11.80 -3.90
N ALA A 35 10.81 10.84 -3.29
CA ALA A 35 10.32 9.53 -2.99
C ALA A 35 9.21 9.78 -1.97
N HIS A 36 8.03 10.11 -2.49
CA HIS A 36 6.80 9.83 -1.78
C HIS A 36 6.93 8.35 -1.41
N PRO A 37 6.95 7.99 -0.11
CA PRO A 37 6.77 6.60 0.22
C PRO A 37 5.42 6.25 -0.39
N LEU A 38 5.44 5.46 -1.46
CA LEU A 38 4.28 4.69 -1.88
C LEU A 38 3.93 3.93 -0.62
N ALA A 39 2.94 4.43 0.11
CA ALA A 39 2.42 3.77 1.29
C ALA A 39 2.05 2.38 0.81
N GLN A 40 2.93 1.44 1.12
CA GLN A 40 2.84 0.07 0.65
C GLN A 40 1.59 -0.42 1.35
N ALA A 41 0.49 -0.52 0.60
CA ALA A 41 -0.77 -1.01 1.13
C ALA A 41 -0.48 -2.42 1.64
N HIS A 42 -0.35 -2.54 2.94
CA HIS A 42 -0.09 -3.83 3.56
C HIS A 42 -1.31 -4.68 3.22
N SER A 43 -1.09 -5.88 2.69
CA SER A 43 -2.19 -6.75 2.31
C SER A 43 -3.02 -7.06 3.56
N LEU A 44 -4.32 -7.29 3.39
CA LEU A 44 -5.24 -7.66 4.46
C LEU A 44 -4.70 -8.78 5.37
N GLY A 45 -3.93 -9.72 4.81
CA GLY A 45 -3.34 -10.84 5.55
C GLY A 45 -2.25 -10.47 6.58
N SER A 46 -1.79 -9.22 6.61
CA SER A 46 -0.89 -8.71 7.65
C SER A 46 -1.62 -8.17 8.88
N LEU A 47 -2.94 -8.02 8.80
CA LEU A 47 -3.78 -7.57 9.90
C LEU A 47 -3.95 -8.71 10.92
N GLN A 48 -3.96 -8.37 12.21
CA GLN A 48 -4.15 -9.33 13.29
C GLN A 48 -5.63 -9.77 13.33
N PRO A 49 -5.94 -11.08 13.36
CA PRO A 49 -7.31 -11.54 13.55
C PRO A 49 -7.91 -11.06 14.88
N GLY A 50 -9.16 -10.63 14.86
CA GLY A 50 -9.88 -10.14 16.03
C GLY A 50 -10.89 -9.05 15.72
N LEU A 51 -11.31 -8.33 16.76
CA LEU A 51 -12.37 -7.35 16.72
C LEU A 51 -11.79 -5.94 16.64
N TYR A 52 -12.39 -5.12 15.77
CA TYR A 52 -11.96 -3.77 15.47
C TYR A 52 -13.11 -2.79 15.64
N LEU A 53 -12.78 -1.60 16.12
CA LEU A 53 -13.72 -0.48 16.25
C LEU A 53 -13.12 0.80 15.66
N PRO A 54 -13.96 1.77 15.24
CA PRO A 54 -13.46 3.06 14.81
C PRO A 54 -12.57 3.70 15.88
N GLU A 55 -11.50 4.37 15.46
CA GLU A 55 -10.51 4.98 16.35
C GLU A 55 -11.15 5.98 17.35
N LYS A 56 -12.32 6.53 17.04
CA LYS A 56 -13.07 7.46 17.89
C LYS A 56 -14.03 6.78 18.89
N THR A 57 -14.24 5.47 18.80
CA THR A 57 -15.16 4.70 19.66
C THR A 57 -14.37 3.93 20.72
N SER A 58 -14.80 3.88 22.00
CA SER A 58 -14.10 3.06 23.01
C SER A 58 -14.17 1.57 22.67
N CYS A 59 -13.16 0.79 23.06
CA CYS A 59 -13.18 -0.67 22.90
C CYS A 59 -14.22 -1.35 23.80
N ASP A 60 -14.78 -0.65 24.79
CA ASP A 60 -15.87 -1.13 25.63
C ASP A 60 -17.19 -1.34 24.85
N PHE A 61 -17.28 -0.82 23.63
CA PHE A 61 -18.46 -0.96 22.74
C PHE A 61 -18.32 -2.09 21.72
N ILE A 62 -17.49 -3.11 21.99
CA ILE A 62 -17.44 -4.32 21.17
C ILE A 62 -18.83 -4.96 21.12
N GLY A 63 -19.23 -5.42 19.93
CA GLY A 63 -20.53 -6.02 19.66
C GLY A 63 -21.61 -5.00 19.29
N GLY A 64 -21.27 -3.72 19.18
CA GLY A 64 -22.16 -2.69 18.63
C GLY A 64 -22.12 -2.61 17.10
N ALA A 65 -22.98 -1.75 16.52
CA ALA A 65 -23.14 -1.58 15.08
C ALA A 65 -21.85 -1.26 14.30
N ASN A 66 -20.84 -0.68 14.96
CA ASN A 66 -19.58 -0.30 14.34
C ASN A 66 -18.47 -1.34 14.48
N THR A 67 -18.74 -2.48 15.15
CA THR A 67 -17.74 -3.54 15.28
C THR A 67 -17.49 -4.19 13.93
N VAL A 68 -16.21 -4.37 13.61
CA VAL A 68 -15.75 -5.16 12.47
C VAL A 68 -14.96 -6.34 13.01
N ASP A 69 -15.37 -7.55 12.64
CA ASP A 69 -14.67 -8.79 12.92
C ASP A 69 -13.76 -9.15 11.76
N PHE A 70 -12.49 -9.43 12.05
CA PHE A 70 -11.54 -9.96 11.09
C PHE A 70 -11.12 -11.37 11.48
N ASP A 71 -11.48 -12.35 10.66
CA ASP A 71 -11.16 -13.77 10.91
C ASP A 71 -9.76 -14.20 10.43
N GLY A 72 -8.96 -13.26 9.93
CA GLY A 72 -7.67 -13.51 9.27
C GLY A 72 -7.74 -13.45 7.74
N LYS A 73 -8.94 -13.44 7.16
CA LYS A 73 -9.16 -13.38 5.72
C LYS A 73 -10.32 -12.45 5.32
N ASN A 74 -11.39 -12.44 6.10
CA ASN A 74 -12.63 -11.76 5.80
C ASN A 74 -12.92 -10.68 6.85
N LEU A 75 -13.35 -9.51 6.39
CA LEU A 75 -13.89 -8.47 7.26
C LEU A 75 -15.42 -8.56 7.25
N SER A 76 -15.99 -8.77 8.42
CA SER A 76 -17.43 -8.91 8.65
C SER A 76 -17.91 -7.79 9.56
N GLY A 77 -18.92 -7.04 9.12
CA GLY A 77 -19.57 -6.03 9.94
C GLY A 77 -20.48 -6.63 11.00
N HIS A 78 -21.05 -5.77 11.83
CA HIS A 78 -22.05 -6.16 12.81
C HIS A 78 -23.25 -6.86 12.14
N TYR A 79 -23.62 -8.05 12.64
CA TYR A 79 -24.65 -8.94 12.07
C TYR A 79 -24.44 -9.36 10.61
N GLN A 80 -23.20 -9.42 10.17
CA GLN A 80 -22.87 -9.82 8.81
C GLN A 80 -21.83 -10.93 8.82
N MET A 81 -21.95 -11.83 7.84
CA MET A 81 -20.89 -12.76 7.46
C MET A 81 -20.48 -12.48 6.03
N CYS A 82 -19.21 -12.13 5.83
CA CYS A 82 -18.71 -11.71 4.54
C CYS A 82 -17.60 -12.64 4.02
N VAL A 83 -17.51 -12.77 2.70
CA VAL A 83 -16.35 -13.28 1.98
C VAL A 83 -15.68 -12.11 1.29
N THR A 84 -14.46 -11.78 1.71
CA THR A 84 -13.70 -10.62 1.22
C THR A 84 -12.71 -11.05 0.14
N GLN A 85 -12.82 -10.47 -1.05
CA GLN A 85 -11.94 -10.80 -2.18
C GLN A 85 -11.21 -9.56 -2.66
N PRO A 86 -9.90 -9.63 -2.95
CA PRO A 86 -9.18 -8.52 -3.55
C PRO A 86 -9.73 -8.25 -4.96
N SER A 87 -9.97 -6.98 -5.30
CA SER A 87 -10.45 -6.56 -6.62
C SER A 87 -9.45 -5.65 -7.34
N ALA A 88 -8.80 -4.74 -6.62
CA ALA A 88 -7.76 -3.85 -7.12
C ALA A 88 -6.85 -3.43 -5.96
N SER A 89 -5.86 -2.57 -6.21
CA SER A 89 -4.99 -2.05 -5.14
C SER A 89 -5.82 -1.43 -4.01
N SER A 90 -5.65 -1.96 -2.78
CA SER A 90 -6.39 -1.55 -1.57
C SER A 90 -7.92 -1.61 -1.71
N THR A 91 -8.46 -2.29 -2.72
CA THR A 91 -9.90 -2.35 -2.99
C THR A 91 -10.33 -3.80 -2.96
N TYR A 92 -11.35 -4.07 -2.16
CA TYR A 92 -11.88 -5.38 -1.91
C TYR A 92 -13.37 -5.41 -2.24
N LYS A 93 -13.80 -6.53 -2.78
CA LYS A 93 -15.21 -6.84 -2.99
C LYS A 93 -15.62 -7.84 -1.92
N SER A 94 -16.53 -7.44 -1.06
CA SER A 94 -17.09 -8.27 0.00
C SER A 94 -18.47 -8.74 -0.41
N THR A 95 -18.68 -10.05 -0.45
CA THR A 95 -20.02 -10.65 -0.58
C THR A 95 -20.50 -11.04 0.81
N CYS A 96 -21.61 -10.49 1.25
CA CYS A 96 -22.08 -10.60 2.62
C CYS A 96 -23.51 -11.13 2.67
N VAL A 97 -23.86 -11.77 3.77
CA VAL A 97 -25.23 -12.10 4.17
C VAL A 97 -25.46 -11.56 5.58
N GLU A 98 -26.70 -11.18 5.89
CA GLU A 98 -27.07 -10.91 7.28
C GLU A 98 -27.11 -12.21 8.07
N ALA A 99 -26.55 -12.19 9.28
CA ALA A 99 -26.47 -13.33 10.17
C ALA A 99 -26.57 -12.84 11.61
N GLN A 100 -27.35 -13.53 12.46
CA GLN A 100 -27.46 -13.22 13.88
C GLN A 100 -27.52 -14.50 14.71
N GLY A 101 -27.00 -14.46 15.94
CA GLY A 101 -27.08 -15.58 16.88
C GLY A 101 -26.52 -16.89 16.31
N GLN A 102 -27.35 -17.93 16.30
CA GLN A 102 -26.95 -19.29 15.91
C GLN A 102 -26.52 -19.41 14.44
N ASP A 103 -26.97 -18.50 13.57
CA ASP A 103 -26.68 -18.55 12.13
C ASP A 103 -25.17 -18.46 11.85
N PHE A 104 -24.42 -17.68 12.64
CA PHE A 104 -22.97 -17.54 12.52
C PHE A 104 -22.23 -18.87 12.57
N SER A 105 -22.67 -19.81 13.40
CA SER A 105 -22.01 -21.11 13.57
C SER A 105 -22.22 -22.05 12.38
N THR A 106 -23.25 -21.79 11.57
CA THR A 106 -23.64 -22.67 10.45
C THR A 106 -23.27 -22.10 9.09
N LEU A 107 -22.95 -20.80 9.02
CA LEU A 107 -22.57 -20.10 7.80
C LEU A 107 -21.09 -20.31 7.48
N THR A 108 -20.85 -20.97 6.35
CA THR A 108 -19.52 -21.12 5.72
C THR A 108 -19.39 -20.16 4.55
N GLU A 109 -18.16 -19.89 4.09
CA GLU A 109 -17.94 -19.06 2.89
C GLU A 109 -18.77 -19.53 1.69
N SER A 110 -18.86 -20.84 1.45
CA SER A 110 -19.66 -21.41 0.36
C SER A 110 -21.15 -21.11 0.49
N LYS A 111 -21.71 -21.14 1.71
CA LYS A 111 -23.10 -20.79 1.96
C LYS A 111 -23.36 -19.30 1.77
N VAL A 112 -22.41 -18.44 2.19
CA VAL A 112 -22.49 -16.99 1.92
C VAL A 112 -22.52 -16.71 0.41
N LEU A 113 -21.64 -17.34 -0.36
CA LEU A 113 -21.56 -17.15 -1.81
C LEU A 113 -22.77 -17.72 -2.57
N ALA A 114 -23.38 -18.80 -2.06
CA ALA A 114 -24.55 -19.42 -2.67
C ALA A 114 -25.88 -18.76 -2.25
N SER A 115 -25.91 -18.04 -1.13
CA SER A 115 -27.13 -17.47 -0.56
C SER A 115 -27.85 -16.54 -1.56
N PRO A 116 -29.17 -16.68 -1.76
CA PRO A 116 -29.94 -15.75 -2.57
C PRO A 116 -30.04 -14.35 -1.94
N ASP A 117 -29.91 -14.26 -0.62
CA ASP A 117 -30.00 -13.01 0.15
C ASP A 117 -28.66 -12.29 0.26
N ARG A 118 -27.64 -12.77 -0.46
CA ARG A 118 -26.33 -12.14 -0.46
C ARG A 118 -26.38 -10.76 -1.11
N PHE A 119 -25.62 -9.84 -0.55
CA PHE A 119 -25.35 -8.54 -1.16
C PHE A 119 -23.84 -8.34 -1.33
N GLN A 120 -23.47 -7.40 -2.19
CA GLN A 120 -22.07 -7.12 -2.49
C GLN A 120 -21.74 -5.66 -2.18
N VAL A 121 -20.60 -5.45 -1.54
CA VAL A 121 -20.06 -4.12 -1.28
C VAL A 121 -18.62 -4.06 -1.77
N THR A 122 -18.28 -2.97 -2.44
CA THR A 122 -16.89 -2.65 -2.77
C THR A 122 -16.37 -1.69 -1.73
N GLN A 123 -15.24 -2.02 -1.12
CA GLN A 123 -14.67 -1.28 -0.01
C GLN A 123 -13.20 -1.00 -0.29
N LYS A 124 -12.74 0.19 0.07
CA LYS A 124 -11.32 0.52 0.11
C LYS A 124 -10.80 0.20 1.50
N ILE A 125 -9.82 -0.69 1.58
CA ILE A 125 -9.16 -1.08 2.83
C ILE A 125 -7.67 -0.84 2.70
N VAL A 126 -7.14 0.00 3.58
CA VAL A 126 -5.70 0.29 3.66
C VAL A 126 -5.22 -0.13 5.05
N VAL A 127 -4.51 -1.26 5.13
CA VAL A 127 -3.88 -1.68 6.38
C VAL A 127 -2.72 -0.73 6.70
N THR A 128 -2.76 -0.13 7.88
CA THR A 128 -1.77 0.86 8.34
C THR A 128 -0.81 0.29 9.38
N SER A 129 -1.22 -0.76 10.10
CA SER A 129 -0.36 -1.60 10.94
C SER A 129 -1.00 -2.98 11.11
N SER A 130 -0.32 -3.92 11.78
CA SER A 130 -0.93 -5.20 12.14
C SER A 130 -2.18 -5.06 13.02
N ARG A 131 -2.44 -3.90 13.62
CA ARG A 131 -3.57 -3.66 14.54
C ARG A 131 -4.42 -2.46 14.14
N SER A 132 -4.26 -1.96 12.92
CA SER A 132 -5.04 -0.81 12.42
C SER A 132 -5.19 -0.82 10.91
N PHE A 133 -6.34 -0.37 10.44
CA PHE A 133 -6.61 -0.16 9.03
C PHE A 133 -7.57 1.00 8.83
N ASP A 134 -7.58 1.54 7.61
CA ASP A 134 -8.60 2.46 7.13
C ASP A 134 -9.61 1.67 6.29
N LEU A 135 -10.90 1.83 6.56
CA LEU A 135 -12.01 1.29 5.79
C LEU A 135 -12.85 2.45 5.28
N ASN A 136 -12.83 2.69 3.97
CA ASN A 136 -13.56 3.77 3.32
C ASN A 136 -13.31 5.15 3.96
N GLY A 137 -12.08 5.44 4.41
CA GLY A 137 -11.70 6.70 5.07
C GLY A 137 -11.94 6.74 6.58
N VAL A 138 -12.46 5.65 7.17
CA VAL A 138 -12.64 5.52 8.61
C VAL A 138 -11.53 4.65 9.18
N LYS A 139 -10.77 5.18 10.14
CA LYS A 139 -9.72 4.44 10.83
C LYS A 139 -10.31 3.50 11.87
N TYR A 140 -9.89 2.25 11.83
CA TYR A 140 -10.22 1.20 12.78
C TYR A 140 -8.97 0.77 13.56
N ARG A 141 -9.17 0.45 14.83
CA ARG A 141 -8.12 -0.08 15.72
C ARG A 141 -8.56 -1.42 16.33
N PHE A 142 -7.57 -2.27 16.58
CA PHE A 142 -7.77 -3.55 17.25
C PHE A 142 -8.22 -3.35 18.70
N CYS A 143 -9.25 -4.10 19.10
CA CYS A 143 -9.82 -4.06 20.44
C CYS A 143 -9.82 -5.41 21.17
N GLY A 144 -9.50 -6.54 20.52
CA GLY A 144 -9.41 -7.83 21.22
C GLY A 144 -9.45 -9.05 20.29
N GLY A 145 -9.08 -10.22 20.82
CA GLY A 145 -9.29 -11.51 20.16
C GLY A 145 -10.75 -11.94 20.22
N ARG A 146 -11.12 -12.92 19.36
CA ARG A 146 -12.42 -13.59 19.38
C ARG A 146 -12.62 -14.43 20.63
#